data_AF-A0A7C1KKD4-F1
#
_entry.id   AF-A0A7C1KKD4-F1
#
_cell.length_a   1.000
_cell.length_b   1.000
_cell.length_c   1.000
_cell.angle_alpha   90.00
_cell.angle_beta   90.00
_cell.angle_gamma   90.00
#
_symmetry.space_group_name_H-M   'P 1'
#
loop_
_entity.id
_entity.type
_entity.pdbx_description
1 polymer ?
#
loop_
_entity_poly.entity_id
_entity_poly.type
_entity_poly.pdbx_seq_one_letter_code
_entity_poly.pdbx_strand_id
1 'polypeptide(L)'
;MPTRSPYEDEDAAPPLSSRPSAPASPAGGGSARPPSASAGATPSSSPQPVPSPSPTPTPLRFGVCGVLEKIDELETELGQIGIIRYVTSGVTYTAPPASVQPCAWLKHPRDPQRYECLWDVRNSNNLLQLRQAIEQAVQSGEIRQADSPVGDRLDRVVYLLAQHIASLHREGWSAGLICPENVFYKDDGSEVFLADLGFYWKPARGEPPWDAEPGRPEWIEANWTYAWLYSRPPLQQQFACRSFAPPVWEKQPFTPPTPAEDVQTFARLLWWLVVGNDRGPQSLTPFLNLLHAAIEGQVADMADFLAQLERCPPSSHFNRARAVSSRGPSPMGRRTVLLLGAAVLVIGAAGLAYYLLSRTPPEGEDRKIIIPSPEEFAQKPYEEQMKYWRDTYNPQSPLTDEQKATLAKLRCNTLQKVEEKHDELVDKAFDHAERFNVAREFKKLLDDVKLLRSKPVHDPEVEKKEQLWQEIIELRLLELEA
;
A
#
# COMPACT_ATOMS: atom_id res chain seq x y z
N MET A 1 -11.47 -32.54 45.85
CA MET A 1 -10.35 -33.47 46.12
C MET A 1 -9.02 -32.71 46.05
N PRO A 2 -7.90 -33.24 46.55
CA PRO A 2 -6.86 -32.42 47.17
C PRO A 2 -5.52 -32.35 46.40
N THR A 3 -4.64 -31.42 46.84
CA THR A 3 -3.17 -31.41 46.65
C THR A 3 -2.64 -31.26 45.20
N ARG A 4 -1.43 -30.77 44.93
CA ARG A 4 -0.31 -30.26 45.78
C ARG A 4 0.53 -29.25 44.95
N SER A 5 1.05 -28.20 45.59
CA SER A 5 2.41 -27.68 45.32
C SER A 5 3.38 -28.53 46.19
N PRO A 6 4.70 -28.73 45.92
CA PRO A 6 5.66 -27.69 45.50
C PRO A 6 6.90 -28.17 44.68
N TYR A 7 7.89 -27.27 44.49
CA TYR A 7 9.36 -27.51 44.45
C TYR A 7 9.94 -28.42 43.34
N GLU A 8 11.22 -28.35 42.92
CA GLU A 8 12.30 -27.33 42.98
C GLU A 8 13.34 -27.71 41.87
N ASP A 9 14.54 -27.10 41.89
CA ASP A 9 15.77 -27.35 41.10
C ASP A 9 15.97 -28.70 40.35
N GLU A 10 16.62 -28.65 39.17
CA GLU A 10 18.06 -29.02 39.07
C GLU A 10 18.72 -28.66 37.72
N ASP A 11 20.04 -28.45 37.77
CA ASP A 11 20.96 -28.29 36.63
C ASP A 11 21.25 -29.63 35.95
N ALA A 12 21.23 -29.69 34.61
CA ALA A 12 21.87 -30.79 33.85
C ALA A 12 22.19 -30.43 32.39
N ALA A 13 23.47 -30.17 32.10
CA ALA A 13 23.98 -30.10 30.72
C ALA A 13 24.51 -31.47 30.24
N PRO A 14 24.00 -32.04 29.13
CA PRO A 14 24.57 -33.22 28.48
C PRO A 14 25.65 -32.84 27.41
N PRO A 15 26.52 -33.77 26.98
CA PRO A 15 27.95 -33.45 26.91
C PRO A 15 28.63 -33.54 25.52
N LEU A 16 29.89 -33.06 25.47
CA LEU A 16 30.79 -33.14 24.32
C LEU A 16 31.34 -34.56 24.08
N SER A 17 30.92 -35.22 23.00
CA SER A 17 31.64 -36.26 22.23
C SER A 17 30.81 -36.61 20.97
N SER A 18 31.35 -37.09 19.86
CA SER A 18 32.63 -37.78 19.65
C SER A 18 33.28 -37.47 18.28
N ARG A 19 34.55 -37.88 18.14
CA ARG A 19 35.40 -37.82 16.93
C ARG A 19 35.19 -39.08 16.07
N PRO A 20 35.35 -39.00 14.74
CA PRO A 20 36.15 -40.04 14.08
C PRO A 20 37.17 -39.54 13.05
N SER A 21 38.33 -40.21 13.08
CA SER A 21 39.26 -40.59 12.00
C SER A 21 39.44 -39.73 10.73
N ALA A 22 40.71 -39.38 10.46
CA ALA A 22 41.23 -39.14 9.11
C ALA A 22 41.61 -40.48 8.41
N PRO A 23 41.91 -40.44 7.10
CA PRO A 23 43.08 -41.19 6.63
C PRO A 23 43.95 -40.48 5.56
N ALA A 24 45.22 -40.90 5.53
CA ALA A 24 46.16 -40.94 4.39
C ALA A 24 46.47 -39.67 3.56
N SER A 25 47.71 -39.18 3.72
CA SER A 25 48.52 -38.63 2.61
C SER A 25 49.30 -39.76 1.92
N PRO A 26 49.88 -39.51 0.72
CA PRO A 26 51.30 -39.90 0.58
C PRO A 26 52.21 -38.95 -0.25
N ALA A 27 53.48 -38.90 0.18
CA ALA A 27 54.72 -38.80 -0.60
C ALA A 27 55.16 -37.49 -1.33
N GLY A 28 56.44 -37.14 -1.13
CA GLY A 28 57.26 -36.24 -1.96
C GLY A 28 57.62 -34.88 -1.32
N GLY A 29 58.90 -34.46 -1.20
CA GLY A 29 60.17 -35.17 -1.37
C GLY A 29 61.38 -34.22 -1.58
N GLY A 30 62.39 -34.27 -0.69
CA GLY A 30 63.64 -33.47 -0.76
C GLY A 30 63.54 -32.07 -0.12
N SER A 31 64.41 -31.50 0.73
CA SER A 31 65.75 -31.79 1.32
C SER A 31 66.89 -30.87 0.86
N ALA A 32 67.20 -29.82 1.66
CA ALA A 32 68.52 -29.13 1.73
C ALA A 32 68.64 -28.20 2.98
N ARG A 33 69.79 -28.17 3.67
CA ARG A 33 70.18 -27.35 4.86
C ARG A 33 71.67 -27.63 5.22
N PRO A 34 72.44 -26.90 6.08
CA PRO A 34 72.45 -25.50 6.59
C PRO A 34 73.56 -24.69 5.86
N PRO A 35 74.48 -23.82 6.41
CA PRO A 35 74.70 -23.25 7.78
C PRO A 35 73.61 -22.26 8.26
N SER A 36 73.65 -21.52 9.39
CA SER A 36 74.52 -21.45 10.60
C SER A 36 75.68 -20.42 10.69
N ALA A 37 75.40 -19.19 11.16
CA ALA A 37 76.20 -18.30 12.06
C ALA A 37 75.49 -16.93 12.22
N SER A 38 75.80 -16.01 13.15
CA SER A 38 75.95 -16.06 14.63
C SER A 38 76.13 -14.62 15.16
N ALA A 39 75.59 -14.31 16.36
CA ALA A 39 75.94 -13.18 17.25
C ALA A 39 75.96 -11.70 16.72
N GLY A 40 74.87 -10.97 17.00
CA GLY A 40 74.87 -9.85 17.98
C GLY A 40 75.65 -8.55 17.74
N ALA A 41 74.92 -7.44 17.58
CA ALA A 41 75.32 -6.09 18.04
C ALA A 41 74.07 -5.21 18.30
N THR A 42 74.04 -4.48 19.42
CA THR A 42 72.90 -3.63 19.82
C THR A 42 73.19 -2.14 19.56
N PRO A 43 72.31 -1.41 18.86
CA PRO A 43 72.18 0.03 19.00
C PRO A 43 71.03 0.39 19.95
N SER A 44 71.23 1.36 20.83
CA SER A 44 70.17 1.87 21.71
C SER A 44 69.22 2.78 20.92
N SER A 45 67.91 2.52 21.01
CA SER A 45 66.85 3.39 20.48
C SER A 45 66.01 3.97 21.62
N SER A 46 65.62 5.23 21.48
CA SER A 46 64.81 5.96 22.46
C SER A 46 63.45 5.27 22.70
N PRO A 47 62.85 5.41 23.91
CA PRO A 47 61.53 4.85 24.18
C PRO A 47 60.50 5.47 23.21
N GLN A 48 59.95 4.64 22.32
CA GLN A 48 58.79 5.03 21.51
C GLN A 48 57.61 5.32 22.45
N PRO A 49 56.81 6.37 22.17
CA PRO A 49 55.54 6.53 22.86
C PRO A 49 54.66 5.32 22.56
N VAL A 50 54.15 4.69 23.61
CA VAL A 50 53.22 3.56 23.48
C VAL A 50 51.99 4.06 22.70
N PRO A 51 51.65 3.48 21.53
CA PRO A 51 50.45 3.90 20.82
C PRO A 51 49.24 3.57 21.68
N SER A 52 48.40 4.58 21.94
CA SER A 52 47.09 4.37 22.55
C SER A 52 46.32 3.31 21.73
N PRO A 53 45.55 2.41 22.36
CA PRO A 53 44.78 1.42 21.62
C PRO A 53 43.82 2.14 20.67
N SER A 54 44.03 1.97 19.36
CA SER A 54 43.12 2.47 18.33
C SER A 54 41.71 1.99 18.65
N PRO A 55 40.68 2.85 18.59
CA PRO A 55 39.31 2.41 18.84
C PRO A 55 38.97 1.29 17.86
N THR A 56 38.57 0.13 18.41
CA THR A 56 38.18 -1.05 17.62
C THR A 56 37.15 -0.62 16.57
N PRO A 57 37.35 -0.93 15.28
CA PRO A 57 36.51 -0.39 14.22
C PRO A 57 35.04 -0.68 14.50
N THR A 58 34.24 0.38 14.63
CA THR A 58 32.83 0.30 14.99
C THR A 58 32.12 -0.62 14.00
N PRO A 59 31.40 -1.66 14.45
CA PRO A 59 30.88 -2.68 13.55
C PRO A 59 29.88 -2.06 12.56
N LEU A 60 30.14 -2.23 11.27
CA LEU A 60 29.36 -1.78 10.10
C LEU A 60 27.84 -1.88 10.34
N ARG A 61 27.04 -0.83 10.05
CA ARG A 61 25.58 -0.75 10.30
C ARG A 61 24.79 0.12 9.31
N PHE A 62 23.51 -0.26 9.08
CA PHE A 62 22.55 0.29 8.11
C PHE A 62 21.08 -0.06 8.56
N GLY A 63 19.98 0.69 8.26
CA GLY A 63 18.56 0.20 8.47
C GLY A 63 17.33 1.12 8.43
N VAL A 64 16.48 0.99 7.38
CA VAL A 64 15.04 1.29 7.25
C VAL A 64 14.29 0.15 7.92
N CYS A 65 13.12 0.45 8.48
CA CYS A 65 12.14 -0.57 8.84
C CYS A 65 10.74 0.02 8.77
N GLY A 66 9.83 -0.65 8.05
CA GLY A 66 8.44 -0.21 7.87
C GLY A 66 7.73 0.24 9.15
N VAL A 67 6.71 1.08 8.95
CA VAL A 67 6.02 1.88 9.95
C VAL A 67 5.48 1.07 11.13
N LEU A 68 5.55 1.68 12.33
CA LEU A 68 4.56 1.46 13.38
C LEU A 68 4.32 2.80 14.11
N GLU A 69 3.41 3.60 13.58
CA GLU A 69 2.91 4.80 14.25
C GLU A 69 2.01 4.40 15.43
N LYS A 70 2.23 5.04 16.58
CA LYS A 70 1.16 5.30 17.54
C LYS A 70 0.79 6.77 17.45
N ILE A 71 -0.30 7.07 16.77
CA ILE A 71 -0.88 8.43 16.70
C ILE A 71 -1.42 8.86 18.09
N ASP A 72 -1.50 7.93 19.04
CA ASP A 72 -1.78 8.18 20.46
C ASP A 72 -0.56 8.71 21.26
N GLU A 73 0.67 8.46 20.79
CA GLU A 73 1.93 8.81 21.49
C GLU A 73 2.70 9.93 20.76
N LEU A 74 2.00 10.99 20.33
CA LEU A 74 2.60 12.10 19.56
C LEU A 74 3.48 13.05 20.38
N GLU A 75 3.55 12.89 21.70
CA GLU A 75 4.41 13.71 22.56
C GLU A 75 5.77 13.03 22.74
N THR A 76 6.81 13.67 22.19
CA THR A 76 8.23 13.38 22.46
C THR A 76 8.56 13.51 23.95
N GLU A 77 9.76 13.06 24.38
CA GLU A 77 10.21 13.24 25.79
C GLU A 77 10.27 14.72 26.25
N LEU A 78 10.12 15.68 25.31
CA LEU A 78 10.06 17.12 25.55
C LEU A 78 8.63 17.72 25.49
N GLY A 79 7.59 16.92 25.31
CA GLY A 79 6.20 17.38 25.14
C GLY A 79 5.93 18.08 23.80
N GLN A 80 6.83 17.94 22.82
CA GLN A 80 6.66 18.48 21.47
C GLN A 80 5.99 17.45 20.56
N ILE A 81 5.10 17.91 19.66
CA ILE A 81 4.45 17.06 18.66
C ILE A 81 5.50 16.58 17.64
N GLY A 82 5.57 15.28 17.41
CA GLY A 82 6.48 14.67 16.46
C GLY A 82 6.00 13.32 15.92
N ILE A 83 6.71 12.79 14.92
CA ILE A 83 6.58 11.40 14.51
C ILE A 83 7.52 10.57 15.39
N ILE A 84 7.03 9.46 15.92
CA ILE A 84 7.83 8.48 16.66
C ILE A 84 7.91 7.20 15.85
N ARG A 85 9.13 6.65 15.74
CA ARG A 85 9.41 5.41 15.03
C ARG A 85 10.12 4.43 15.95
N TYR A 86 9.48 3.28 16.15
CA TYR A 86 10.11 2.12 16.76
C TYR A 86 10.78 1.28 15.67
N VAL A 87 12.00 0.81 15.93
CA VAL A 87 12.76 -0.02 14.99
C VAL A 87 13.22 -1.34 15.57
N THR A 88 13.22 -2.37 14.74
CA THR A 88 13.66 -3.72 15.11
C THR A 88 15.20 -3.79 15.28
N SER A 89 15.70 -4.94 15.75
CA SER A 89 17.15 -5.16 15.86
C SER A 89 17.83 -5.14 14.48
N GLY A 90 19.07 -4.67 14.43
CA GLY A 90 19.84 -4.48 13.18
C GLY A 90 19.57 -3.15 12.46
N VAL A 91 18.50 -2.44 12.81
CA VAL A 91 18.09 -1.19 12.13
C VAL A 91 18.94 0.01 12.56
N THR A 92 19.19 0.97 11.66
CA THR A 92 20.15 2.07 11.84
C THR A 92 19.77 3.30 10.99
N TYR A 93 19.88 4.50 11.55
CA TYR A 93 19.65 5.77 10.83
C TYR A 93 20.96 6.49 10.48
N THR A 94 21.05 7.06 9.27
CA THR A 94 21.98 8.14 8.90
C THR A 94 21.15 9.33 8.44
N ALA A 95 21.42 10.52 8.99
CA ALA A 95 20.69 11.72 8.61
C ALA A 95 20.93 12.09 7.13
N PRO A 96 19.89 12.48 6.37
CA PRO A 96 20.04 13.03 5.04
C PRO A 96 20.80 14.37 5.08
N PRO A 97 21.28 14.87 3.91
CA PRO A 97 21.90 16.18 3.84
C PRO A 97 20.92 17.26 4.33
N ALA A 98 21.38 18.14 5.22
CA ALA A 98 20.56 19.23 5.78
C ALA A 98 20.13 20.27 4.72
N SER A 99 20.70 20.21 3.52
CA SER A 99 20.27 20.91 2.30
C SER A 99 18.97 20.36 1.68
N VAL A 100 18.52 19.17 2.09
CA VAL A 100 17.30 18.51 1.60
C VAL A 100 16.17 18.57 2.63
N GLN A 101 16.46 18.32 3.92
CA GLN A 101 15.46 18.37 4.99
C GLN A 101 16.04 18.98 6.27
N PRO A 102 15.32 19.91 6.94
CA PRO A 102 15.79 20.53 8.18
C PRO A 102 15.57 19.64 9.41
N CYS A 103 14.60 18.71 9.36
CA CYS A 103 14.29 17.81 10.46
C CYS A 103 15.08 16.51 10.34
N ALA A 104 15.97 16.25 11.29
CA ALA A 104 16.68 14.97 11.41
C ALA A 104 16.04 14.10 12.50
N TRP A 105 16.03 12.78 12.30
CA TRP A 105 15.58 11.85 13.34
C TRP A 105 16.61 11.77 14.46
N LEU A 106 16.16 12.02 15.69
CA LEU A 106 16.96 11.91 16.89
C LEU A 106 16.73 10.54 17.53
N LYS A 107 17.80 9.89 17.98
CA LYS A 107 17.68 8.62 18.72
C LYS A 107 17.31 8.90 20.17
N HIS A 108 16.31 8.20 20.70
CA HIS A 108 15.86 8.38 22.07
C HIS A 108 16.98 8.00 23.07
N PRO A 109 17.25 8.81 24.12
CA PRO A 109 18.41 8.61 24.99
C PRO A 109 18.28 7.39 25.91
N ARG A 110 17.06 6.93 26.18
CA ARG A 110 16.75 5.83 27.11
C ARG A 110 16.25 4.56 26.42
N ASP A 111 15.88 4.65 25.15
CA ASP A 111 15.31 3.53 24.39
C ASP A 111 16.13 3.35 23.09
N PRO A 112 16.87 2.24 22.95
CA PRO A 112 17.72 2.00 21.80
C PRO A 112 16.95 1.64 20.52
N GLN A 113 15.63 1.46 20.57
CA GLN A 113 14.74 1.15 19.44
C GLN A 113 13.87 2.35 19.01
N ARG A 114 13.71 3.38 19.85
CA ARG A 114 12.91 4.58 19.56
C ARG A 114 13.74 5.68 18.86
N TYR A 115 13.18 6.23 17.80
CA TYR A 115 13.63 7.44 17.12
C TYR A 115 12.48 8.44 17.06
N GLU A 116 12.80 9.74 17.15
CA GLU A 116 11.82 10.83 17.17
C GLU A 116 12.18 11.88 16.11
N CYS A 117 11.19 12.40 15.40
CA CYS A 117 11.34 13.52 14.47
C CYS A 117 10.33 14.62 14.81
N LEU A 118 10.80 15.87 14.88
CA LEU A 118 9.93 17.03 15.07
C LEU A 118 9.21 17.39 13.75
N TRP A 119 8.08 16.73 13.53
CA TRP A 119 7.13 17.02 12.46
C TRP A 119 5.71 16.97 13.02
N ASP A 120 4.98 18.08 12.90
CA ASP A 120 3.59 18.17 13.34
C ASP A 120 2.67 17.44 12.36
N VAL A 121 2.40 16.17 12.67
CA VAL A 121 1.50 15.30 11.90
C VAL A 121 0.04 15.75 11.94
N ARG A 122 -0.40 16.37 13.05
CA ARG A 122 -1.82 16.77 13.24
C ARG A 122 -2.23 17.84 12.24
N ASN A 123 -1.27 18.64 11.77
CA ASN A 123 -1.42 19.62 10.71
C ASN A 123 -0.64 19.20 9.44
N SER A 124 -0.66 17.92 9.08
CA SER A 124 -0.12 17.41 7.80
C SER A 124 -0.97 16.26 7.26
N ASN A 125 -0.82 15.96 5.97
CA ASN A 125 -1.44 14.82 5.30
C ASN A 125 -0.34 13.95 4.66
N ASN A 126 -0.65 12.70 4.29
CA ASN A 126 0.20 11.82 3.48
C ASN A 126 -0.36 11.61 2.05
N LEU A 127 0.39 10.96 1.15
CA LEU A 127 -0.05 10.80 -0.24
C LEU A 127 -1.27 9.87 -0.40
N LEU A 128 -1.62 9.02 0.57
CA LEU A 128 -2.89 8.28 0.57
C LEU A 128 -4.06 9.25 0.70
N GLN A 129 -3.98 10.22 1.62
CA GLN A 129 -5.00 11.26 1.79
C GLN A 129 -5.07 12.20 0.57
N LEU A 130 -3.93 12.53 -0.05
CA LEU A 130 -3.92 13.28 -1.31
C LEU A 130 -4.61 12.50 -2.44
N ARG A 131 -4.37 11.18 -2.56
CA ARG A 131 -5.05 10.31 -3.53
C ARG A 131 -6.56 10.30 -3.30
N GLN A 132 -7.01 10.18 -2.05
CA GLN A 132 -8.44 10.23 -1.69
C GLN A 132 -9.08 11.57 -2.08
N ALA A 133 -8.41 12.70 -1.79
CA ALA A 133 -8.88 14.03 -2.19
C ALA A 133 -8.98 14.18 -3.72
N ILE A 134 -7.99 13.67 -4.46
CA ILE A 134 -8.01 13.63 -5.93
C ILE A 134 -9.19 12.79 -6.43
N GLU A 135 -9.44 11.60 -5.88
CA GLU A 135 -10.56 10.76 -6.30
C GLU A 135 -11.93 11.40 -6.01
N GLN A 136 -12.08 12.10 -4.89
CA GLN A 136 -13.29 12.86 -4.56
C GLN A 136 -13.48 14.04 -5.53
N ALA A 137 -12.42 14.81 -5.81
CA ALA A 137 -12.46 15.94 -6.73
C ALA A 137 -12.63 15.52 -8.21
N VAL A 138 -12.21 14.31 -8.59
CA VAL A 138 -12.52 13.67 -9.89
C VAL A 138 -14.00 13.30 -9.98
N GLN A 139 -14.60 12.82 -8.90
CA GLN A 139 -16.01 12.43 -8.83
C GLN A 139 -16.96 13.64 -8.82
N SER A 140 -16.66 14.68 -8.04
CA SER A 140 -17.40 15.95 -8.05
C SER A 140 -17.20 16.72 -9.37
N GLY A 141 -16.05 16.53 -10.02
CA GLY A 141 -15.61 17.28 -11.19
C GLY A 141 -14.91 18.60 -10.86
N GLU A 142 -14.70 18.89 -9.58
CA GLU A 142 -13.96 20.04 -9.06
C GLU A 142 -12.54 20.15 -9.63
N ILE A 143 -11.83 19.02 -9.77
CA ILE A 143 -10.44 18.98 -10.27
C ILE A 143 -10.30 19.35 -11.77
N ARG A 144 -11.39 19.77 -12.41
CA ARG A 144 -11.41 20.33 -13.79
C ARG A 144 -11.67 21.85 -13.81
N GLN A 145 -11.73 22.48 -12.64
CA GLN A 145 -11.83 23.92 -12.48
C GLN A 145 -10.42 24.52 -12.50
N ALA A 146 -10.25 25.70 -13.08
CA ALA A 146 -8.93 26.34 -13.27
C ALA A 146 -8.31 26.84 -11.95
N ASP A 147 -9.11 26.88 -10.90
CA ASP A 147 -8.88 27.35 -9.54
C ASP A 147 -9.12 26.23 -8.50
N SER A 148 -9.04 24.95 -8.91
CA SER A 148 -9.26 23.80 -8.03
C SER A 148 -8.18 23.70 -6.93
N PRO A 149 -8.55 23.80 -5.64
CA PRO A 149 -7.58 23.69 -4.54
C PRO A 149 -6.85 22.35 -4.50
N VAL A 150 -7.53 21.26 -4.90
CA VAL A 150 -6.93 19.92 -5.00
C VAL A 150 -5.94 19.83 -6.17
N GLY A 151 -6.19 20.54 -7.27
CA GLY A 151 -5.26 20.66 -8.40
C GLY A 151 -3.98 21.40 -8.02
N ASP A 152 -4.11 22.60 -7.45
CA ASP A 152 -2.98 23.41 -6.97
C ASP A 152 -2.15 22.67 -5.92
N ARG A 153 -2.81 21.99 -4.98
CA ARG A 153 -2.19 21.17 -3.92
C ARG A 153 -1.38 20.02 -4.52
N LEU A 154 -1.96 19.27 -5.45
CA LEU A 154 -1.28 18.18 -6.16
C LEU A 154 -0.03 18.70 -6.89
N ASP A 155 -0.14 19.79 -7.64
CA ASP A 155 0.97 20.33 -8.42
C ASP A 155 2.13 20.79 -7.52
N ARG A 156 1.83 21.48 -6.41
CA ARG A 156 2.82 21.92 -5.42
C ARG A 156 3.54 20.75 -4.74
N VAL A 157 2.79 19.78 -4.22
CA VAL A 157 3.35 18.62 -3.49
C VAL A 157 4.26 17.80 -4.41
N VAL A 158 3.84 17.58 -5.66
CA VAL A 158 4.64 16.85 -6.64
C VAL A 158 5.90 17.62 -7.05
N TYR A 159 5.80 18.95 -7.22
CA TYR A 159 6.95 19.79 -7.55
C TYR A 159 7.98 19.83 -6.42
N LEU A 160 7.56 20.07 -5.17
CA LEU A 160 8.45 20.05 -4.00
C LEU A 160 9.08 18.69 -3.77
N LEU A 161 8.32 17.61 -3.92
CA LEU A 161 8.84 16.24 -3.82
C LEU A 161 9.92 15.95 -4.87
N ALA A 162 9.68 16.35 -6.12
CA ALA A 162 10.69 16.26 -7.18
C ALA A 162 11.93 17.12 -6.89
N GLN A 163 11.76 18.33 -6.34
CA GLN A 163 12.90 19.17 -5.90
C GLN A 163 13.71 18.55 -4.76
N HIS A 164 13.06 17.86 -3.80
CA HIS A 164 13.76 17.14 -2.74
C HIS A 164 14.57 15.96 -3.30
N ILE A 165 14.00 15.16 -4.21
CA ILE A 165 14.70 14.05 -4.86
C ILE A 165 15.86 14.55 -5.74
N ALA A 166 15.66 15.61 -6.53
CA ALA A 166 16.74 16.25 -7.30
C ALA A 166 17.85 16.84 -6.41
N SER A 167 17.53 17.20 -5.16
CA SER A 167 18.52 17.68 -4.19
C SER A 167 19.31 16.52 -3.57
N LEU A 168 18.68 15.37 -3.31
CA LEU A 168 19.39 14.14 -2.94
C LEU A 168 20.36 13.70 -4.04
N HIS A 169 19.92 13.70 -5.31
CA HIS A 169 20.77 13.32 -6.45
C HIS A 169 22.05 14.16 -6.55
N ARG A 170 21.96 15.47 -6.27
CA ARG A 170 23.12 16.39 -6.25
C ARG A 170 24.12 16.10 -5.11
N GLU A 171 23.63 15.61 -3.98
CA GLU A 171 24.44 15.25 -2.80
C GLU A 171 24.95 13.79 -2.85
N GLY A 172 24.67 13.05 -3.93
CA GLY A 172 25.06 11.64 -4.07
C GLY A 172 24.17 10.65 -3.30
N TRP A 173 22.91 11.04 -3.06
CA TRP A 173 21.87 10.25 -2.41
C TRP A 173 20.75 9.86 -3.38
N SER A 174 20.02 8.79 -3.06
CA SER A 174 18.77 8.35 -3.68
C SER A 174 17.59 8.51 -2.71
N ALA A 175 16.38 8.59 -3.23
CA ALA A 175 15.13 8.58 -2.47
C ALA A 175 14.84 7.21 -1.80
N GLY A 176 15.37 6.11 -2.34
CA GLY A 176 15.23 4.77 -1.81
C GLY A 176 13.78 4.27 -1.71
N LEU A 177 13.39 3.80 -0.51
CA LEU A 177 12.07 3.22 -0.22
C LEU A 177 10.95 4.28 -0.06
N ILE A 178 10.80 5.15 -1.07
CA ILE A 178 9.70 6.12 -1.13
C ILE A 178 8.35 5.42 -1.43
N CYS A 179 7.40 5.52 -0.51
CA CYS A 179 6.03 5.01 -0.66
C CYS A 179 4.99 6.07 -0.21
N PRO A 180 3.68 5.89 -0.51
CA PRO A 180 2.65 6.89 -0.21
C PRO A 180 2.50 7.26 1.27
N GLU A 181 2.76 6.34 2.19
CA GLU A 181 2.67 6.54 3.65
C GLU A 181 3.81 7.41 4.17
N ASN A 182 5.02 7.20 3.64
CA ASN A 182 6.26 7.82 4.11
C ASN A 182 6.50 9.24 3.58
N VAL A 183 5.56 9.78 2.79
CA VAL A 183 5.61 11.15 2.24
C VAL A 183 4.51 11.99 2.86
N PHE A 184 4.90 12.90 3.75
CA PHE A 184 4.00 13.84 4.41
C PHE A 184 4.07 15.22 3.75
N TYR A 185 2.99 16.00 3.81
CA TYR A 185 2.93 17.37 3.30
C TYR A 185 1.97 18.25 4.11
N LYS A 186 2.20 19.57 4.14
CA LYS A 186 1.28 20.54 4.79
C LYS A 186 0.06 20.81 3.90
N ASP A 187 -1.11 21.06 4.49
CA ASP A 187 -2.39 21.07 3.75
C ASP A 187 -2.47 22.09 2.58
N ASP A 188 -1.72 23.19 2.66
CA ASP A 188 -1.58 24.20 1.60
C ASP A 188 -0.55 23.85 0.50
N GLY A 189 0.11 22.69 0.63
CA GLY A 189 1.18 22.22 -0.24
C GLY A 189 2.50 23.01 -0.09
N SER A 190 2.72 23.72 1.01
CA SER A 190 3.93 24.55 1.21
C SER A 190 5.20 23.77 1.54
N GLU A 191 5.08 22.63 2.22
CA GLU A 191 6.19 21.80 2.68
C GLU A 191 5.92 20.30 2.41
N VAL A 192 6.99 19.52 2.18
CA VAL A 192 6.96 18.07 2.00
C VAL A 192 8.09 17.42 2.82
N PHE A 193 7.82 16.29 3.47
CA PHE A 193 8.75 15.56 4.33
C PHE A 193 8.79 14.07 3.98
N LEU A 194 9.99 13.45 4.03
CA LEU A 194 10.20 12.02 3.77
C LEU A 194 10.58 11.32 5.07
N ALA A 195 9.61 10.68 5.72
CA ALA A 195 9.81 10.07 7.04
C ALA A 195 10.89 8.97 7.06
N ASP A 196 11.04 8.22 5.97
CA ASP A 196 11.86 7.00 5.93
C ASP A 196 13.25 7.15 5.31
N LEU A 197 13.62 8.37 4.91
CA LEU A 197 14.88 8.64 4.23
C LEU A 197 16.10 8.46 5.15
N GLY A 198 17.18 7.86 4.64
CA GLY A 198 18.49 7.78 5.30
C GLY A 198 18.62 6.72 6.41
N PHE A 199 17.51 6.12 6.79
CA PHE A 199 17.51 4.74 7.21
C PHE A 199 17.99 3.83 6.02
N TYR A 200 18.61 2.66 6.28
CA TYR A 200 19.36 1.79 5.31
C TYR A 200 19.06 0.23 5.38
N TRP A 201 19.93 -0.82 5.50
CA TRP A 201 19.65 -2.11 6.27
C TRP A 201 20.80 -3.12 6.46
N LYS A 202 20.88 -3.72 7.67
CA LYS A 202 22.03 -4.49 8.13
C LYS A 202 21.70 -5.74 8.98
N PRO A 203 21.80 -6.95 8.40
CA PRO A 203 21.81 -8.20 9.16
C PRO A 203 23.11 -8.39 9.94
N ALA A 204 23.08 -9.24 10.97
CA ALA A 204 24.25 -9.54 11.79
C ALA A 204 25.16 -10.61 11.15
N ARG A 205 24.59 -11.53 10.37
CA ARG A 205 25.26 -12.69 9.74
C ARG A 205 24.52 -13.16 8.47
N GLY A 206 25.10 -14.16 7.81
CA GLY A 206 24.55 -14.77 6.59
C GLY A 206 25.02 -14.07 5.30
N GLU A 207 24.82 -14.75 4.17
CA GLU A 207 25.02 -14.19 2.83
C GLU A 207 23.72 -13.53 2.33
N PRO A 208 23.81 -12.53 1.43
CA PRO A 208 22.63 -11.89 0.85
C PRO A 208 21.82 -12.87 -0.02
N PRO A 209 20.47 -12.74 -0.09
CA PRO A 209 19.64 -11.66 0.44
C PRO A 209 19.16 -11.89 1.90
N TRP A 210 19.87 -12.73 2.66
CA TRP A 210 19.69 -12.96 4.10
C TRP A 210 18.34 -13.58 4.51
N ASP A 211 17.75 -14.42 3.64
CA ASP A 211 16.50 -15.15 3.94
C ASP A 211 16.60 -16.03 5.20
N ALA A 212 17.83 -16.39 5.61
CA ALA A 212 18.11 -17.22 6.78
C ALA A 212 18.48 -16.44 8.07
N GLU A 213 18.39 -15.11 8.08
CA GLU A 213 18.67 -14.31 9.28
C GLU A 213 17.41 -14.15 10.17
N PRO A 214 17.39 -14.67 11.41
CA PRO A 214 16.25 -14.51 12.31
C PRO A 214 16.02 -13.04 12.69
N GLY A 215 14.77 -12.58 12.56
CA GLY A 215 14.43 -11.18 12.74
C GLY A 215 14.65 -10.31 11.50
N ARG A 216 14.85 -10.91 10.32
CA ARG A 216 14.64 -10.25 9.02
C ARG A 216 13.26 -9.56 9.03
N PRO A 217 13.17 -8.24 8.80
CA PRO A 217 11.90 -7.55 8.66
C PRO A 217 11.12 -7.98 7.40
N GLU A 218 9.80 -8.10 7.51
CA GLU A 218 8.93 -8.68 6.46
C GLU A 218 8.82 -7.78 5.20
N TRP A 219 8.85 -6.45 5.34
CA TRP A 219 8.81 -5.51 4.21
C TRP A 219 10.02 -5.61 3.25
N ILE A 220 11.06 -6.37 3.62
CA ILE A 220 12.20 -6.69 2.75
C ILE A 220 11.78 -7.60 1.58
N GLU A 221 10.70 -8.36 1.76
CA GLU A 221 10.25 -9.38 0.82
C GLU A 221 9.49 -8.82 -0.39
N ALA A 222 9.45 -9.60 -1.47
CA ALA A 222 8.96 -9.14 -2.77
C ALA A 222 7.42 -8.97 -2.85
N ASN A 223 6.70 -9.37 -1.80
CA ASN A 223 5.25 -9.24 -1.63
C ASN A 223 4.82 -7.94 -0.91
N TRP A 224 5.76 -7.08 -0.48
CA TRP A 224 5.42 -5.81 0.19
C TRP A 224 4.44 -4.96 -0.67
N THR A 225 3.45 -4.34 -0.01
CA THR A 225 2.33 -3.59 -0.61
C THR A 225 2.73 -2.59 -1.68
N TYR A 226 3.94 -2.03 -1.60
CA TYR A 226 4.48 -1.03 -2.51
C TYR A 226 5.55 -1.54 -3.49
N ALA A 227 5.80 -2.85 -3.55
CA ALA A 227 6.82 -3.47 -4.41
C ALA A 227 6.71 -3.06 -5.90
N TRP A 228 5.49 -2.79 -6.39
CA TRP A 228 5.20 -2.34 -7.75
C TRP A 228 5.78 -0.95 -8.12
N LEU A 229 6.19 -0.15 -7.13
CA LEU A 229 6.90 1.12 -7.38
C LEU A 229 8.31 0.89 -7.94
N TYR A 230 8.95 -0.23 -7.63
CA TYR A 230 10.40 -0.34 -7.69
C TYR A 230 10.89 -1.22 -8.85
N SER A 231 11.96 -0.79 -9.52
CA SER A 231 12.60 -1.57 -10.60
C SER A 231 13.51 -2.71 -10.08
N ARG A 232 13.68 -2.81 -8.75
CA ARG A 232 14.42 -3.87 -8.04
C ARG A 232 13.74 -4.17 -6.68
N PRO A 233 13.93 -5.35 -6.05
CA PRO A 233 13.32 -5.69 -4.76
C PRO A 233 13.63 -4.68 -3.63
N PRO A 234 12.75 -4.53 -2.61
CA PRO A 234 12.90 -3.54 -1.54
C PRO A 234 14.26 -3.57 -0.83
N LEU A 235 14.82 -4.77 -0.60
CA LEU A 235 16.18 -4.98 -0.06
C LEU A 235 17.30 -4.22 -0.80
N GLN A 236 17.13 -3.92 -2.09
CA GLN A 236 18.12 -3.18 -2.88
C GLN A 236 17.84 -1.67 -2.87
N GLN A 237 16.58 -1.26 -2.70
CA GLN A 237 16.15 0.15 -2.68
C GLN A 237 16.54 0.88 -1.39
N GLN A 238 16.67 0.16 -0.28
CA GLN A 238 16.96 0.73 1.05
C GLN A 238 18.30 1.49 1.15
N PHE A 239 19.23 1.30 0.22
CA PHE A 239 20.58 1.88 0.30
C PHE A 239 20.64 3.28 -0.34
N ALA A 240 20.18 4.30 0.38
CA ALA A 240 20.11 5.67 -0.13
C ALA A 240 21.46 6.34 -0.50
N CYS A 241 22.63 5.81 -0.11
CA CYS A 241 23.94 6.34 -0.54
C CYS A 241 24.97 5.22 -0.74
N ARG A 242 25.99 5.38 -1.59
CA ARG A 242 26.96 4.28 -1.86
C ARG A 242 27.82 3.93 -0.63
N SER A 243 28.02 4.85 0.29
CA SER A 243 28.65 4.59 1.60
C SER A 243 27.84 3.64 2.49
N PHE A 244 26.58 3.34 2.12
CA PHE A 244 25.67 2.46 2.85
C PHE A 244 25.84 0.99 2.47
N ALA A 245 26.72 0.67 1.52
CA ALA A 245 27.23 -0.68 1.32
C ALA A 245 28.58 -0.84 2.05
N PRO A 246 28.79 -1.89 2.86
CA PRO A 246 30.11 -2.24 3.35
C PRO A 246 30.98 -2.73 2.18
N PRO A 247 32.32 -2.59 2.23
CA PRO A 247 33.21 -2.98 1.12
C PRO A 247 33.07 -4.43 0.65
N VAL A 248 32.60 -5.35 1.52
CA VAL A 248 32.33 -6.75 1.15
C VAL A 248 31.14 -6.92 0.19
N TRP A 249 30.22 -5.96 0.12
CA TRP A 249 29.07 -6.00 -0.81
C TRP A 249 29.34 -5.27 -2.14
N GLU A 250 30.49 -4.62 -2.35
CA GLU A 250 30.82 -3.99 -3.65
C GLU A 250 30.95 -4.99 -4.82
N LYS A 251 30.99 -6.29 -4.52
CA LYS A 251 30.98 -7.40 -5.50
C LYS A 251 29.60 -8.06 -5.66
N GLN A 252 28.58 -7.53 -4.99
CA GLN A 252 27.21 -8.03 -4.97
C GLN A 252 26.23 -6.91 -5.38
N PRO A 253 24.98 -7.19 -5.81
CA PRO A 253 24.08 -6.20 -6.42
C PRO A 253 23.37 -5.27 -5.40
N PHE A 254 24.10 -4.80 -4.38
CA PHE A 254 23.61 -3.86 -3.36
C PHE A 254 24.20 -2.47 -3.59
N THR A 255 24.13 -2.00 -4.84
CA THR A 255 24.31 -0.60 -5.17
C THR A 255 23.02 0.18 -4.88
N PRO A 256 23.11 1.46 -4.48
CA PRO A 256 21.96 2.35 -4.48
C PRO A 256 21.18 2.33 -5.79
N PRO A 257 19.89 2.72 -5.76
CA PRO A 257 19.17 3.12 -6.96
C PRO A 257 19.93 4.24 -7.68
N THR A 258 19.95 4.19 -9.01
CA THR A 258 20.47 5.29 -9.82
C THR A 258 19.45 6.43 -9.91
N PRO A 259 19.85 7.68 -10.24
CA PRO A 259 18.92 8.78 -10.45
C PRO A 259 17.77 8.46 -11.42
N ALA A 260 18.03 7.67 -12.47
CA ALA A 260 17.01 7.22 -13.42
C ALA A 260 16.02 6.19 -12.82
N GLU A 261 16.44 5.38 -11.84
CA GLU A 261 15.56 4.43 -11.14
C GLU A 261 14.71 5.13 -10.07
N ASP A 262 15.24 6.16 -9.41
CA ASP A 262 14.44 7.06 -8.58
C ASP A 262 13.37 7.79 -9.43
N VAL A 263 13.72 8.24 -10.64
CA VAL A 263 12.78 8.85 -11.60
C VAL A 263 11.71 7.86 -12.05
N GLN A 264 12.07 6.61 -12.36
CA GLN A 264 11.09 5.55 -12.66
C GLN A 264 10.14 5.32 -11.48
N THR A 265 10.69 5.20 -10.27
CA THR A 265 9.94 4.93 -9.02
C THR A 265 8.98 6.08 -8.70
N PHE A 266 9.46 7.32 -8.81
CA PHE A 266 8.65 8.53 -8.67
C PHE A 266 7.56 8.61 -9.74
N ALA A 267 7.87 8.30 -11.01
CA ALA A 267 6.86 8.31 -12.06
C ALA A 267 5.77 7.24 -11.87
N ARG A 268 6.09 6.07 -11.30
CA ARG A 268 5.08 5.08 -10.87
C ARG A 268 4.24 5.59 -9.71
N LEU A 269 4.84 6.26 -8.72
CA LEU A 269 4.13 6.89 -7.61
C LEU A 269 3.15 7.97 -8.11
N LEU A 270 3.56 8.82 -9.05
CA LEU A 270 2.70 9.82 -9.69
C LEU A 270 1.60 9.19 -10.56
N TRP A 271 1.90 8.08 -11.24
CA TRP A 271 0.90 7.34 -12.02
C TRP A 271 -0.20 6.80 -11.11
N TRP A 272 0.15 6.18 -9.99
CA TRP A 272 -0.81 5.75 -8.97
C TRP A 272 -1.59 6.93 -8.38
N LEU A 273 -0.91 8.04 -8.05
CA LEU A 273 -1.52 9.23 -7.44
C LEU A 273 -2.58 9.87 -8.35
N VAL A 274 -2.36 9.90 -9.67
CA VAL A 274 -3.26 10.53 -10.65
C VAL A 274 -4.25 9.54 -11.27
N VAL A 275 -3.82 8.33 -11.64
CA VAL A 275 -4.64 7.34 -12.36
C VAL A 275 -5.24 6.28 -11.42
N GLY A 276 -4.43 5.75 -10.49
CA GLY A 276 -4.75 4.60 -9.64
C GLY A 276 -4.40 3.26 -10.30
N ASN A 277 -4.46 2.16 -9.54
CA ASN A 277 -4.02 0.83 -9.99
C ASN A 277 -4.92 0.21 -11.08
N ASP A 278 -6.24 0.32 -10.94
CA ASP A 278 -7.19 -0.49 -11.73
C ASP A 278 -7.50 0.08 -13.13
N ARG A 279 -6.79 1.13 -13.57
CA ARG A 279 -7.19 1.95 -14.73
C ARG A 279 -6.09 2.08 -15.77
N GLY A 280 -6.19 1.27 -16.82
CA GLY A 280 -5.46 1.53 -18.07
C GLY A 280 -5.81 2.92 -18.64
N PRO A 281 -4.84 3.64 -19.23
CA PRO A 281 -5.01 5.03 -19.61
C PRO A 281 -5.98 5.16 -20.79
N GLN A 282 -7.21 5.62 -20.54
CA GLN A 282 -8.25 5.77 -21.58
C GLN A 282 -7.87 6.74 -22.71
N SER A 283 -6.84 7.56 -22.51
CA SER A 283 -5.99 8.17 -23.55
C SER A 283 -4.87 8.93 -22.87
N LEU A 284 -3.70 9.02 -23.49
CA LEU A 284 -2.56 9.75 -22.92
C LEU A 284 -2.78 11.29 -22.90
N THR A 285 -2.14 11.96 -21.94
CA THR A 285 -2.00 13.44 -21.86
C THR A 285 -0.52 13.78 -21.87
N PRO A 286 -0.10 15.06 -22.08
CA PRO A 286 1.31 15.43 -22.01
C PRO A 286 1.99 14.98 -20.70
N PHE A 287 1.30 15.13 -19.56
CA PHE A 287 1.76 14.62 -18.27
C PHE A 287 1.89 13.07 -18.24
N LEU A 288 0.90 12.31 -18.74
CA LEU A 288 1.03 10.85 -18.80
C LEU A 288 2.09 10.37 -19.80
N ASN A 289 2.40 11.14 -20.84
CA ASN A 289 3.53 10.86 -21.72
C ASN A 289 4.87 11.03 -20.98
N LEU A 290 5.02 12.09 -20.16
CA LEU A 290 6.18 12.27 -19.29
C LEU A 290 6.31 11.12 -18.29
N LEU A 291 5.22 10.70 -17.65
CA LEU A 291 5.24 9.53 -16.76
C LEU A 291 5.64 8.24 -17.50
N HIS A 292 5.10 8.00 -18.70
CA HIS A 292 5.44 6.81 -19.51
C HIS A 292 6.93 6.80 -19.88
N ALA A 293 7.45 7.92 -20.42
CA ALA A 293 8.86 8.07 -20.78
C ALA A 293 9.79 7.90 -19.56
N ALA A 294 9.42 8.44 -18.39
CA ALA A 294 10.15 8.26 -17.15
C ALA A 294 10.13 6.80 -16.65
N ILE A 295 8.99 6.11 -16.71
CA ILE A 295 8.85 4.68 -16.35
C ILE A 295 9.65 3.79 -17.31
N GLU A 296 9.75 4.17 -18.59
CA GLU A 296 10.60 3.51 -19.60
C GLU A 296 12.10 3.88 -19.48
N GLY A 297 12.49 4.74 -18.54
CA GLY A 297 13.89 5.13 -18.32
C GLY A 297 14.46 6.09 -19.38
N GLN A 298 13.59 6.81 -20.12
CA GLN A 298 13.98 7.80 -21.13
C GLN A 298 14.33 9.17 -20.52
N VAL A 299 13.88 9.43 -19.28
CA VAL A 299 14.23 10.62 -18.49
C VAL A 299 15.39 10.24 -17.56
N ALA A 300 16.51 10.96 -17.66
CA ALA A 300 17.78 10.52 -17.08
C ALA A 300 17.94 10.82 -15.58
N ASP A 301 17.39 11.94 -15.11
CA ASP A 301 17.47 12.40 -13.73
C ASP A 301 16.26 13.29 -13.35
N MET A 302 16.15 13.64 -12.07
CA MET A 302 15.01 14.39 -11.55
C MET A 302 15.02 15.87 -11.94
N ALA A 303 16.15 16.43 -12.39
CA ALA A 303 16.21 17.81 -12.88
C ALA A 303 15.65 17.94 -14.30
N ASP A 304 15.89 16.95 -15.17
CA ASP A 304 15.18 16.83 -16.45
C ASP A 304 13.67 16.60 -16.23
N PHE A 305 13.32 15.71 -15.28
CA PHE A 305 11.91 15.49 -14.93
C PHE A 305 11.21 16.78 -14.48
N LEU A 306 11.82 17.57 -13.58
CA LEU A 306 11.31 18.88 -13.16
C LEU A 306 11.12 19.85 -14.34
N ALA A 307 12.11 19.97 -15.22
CA ALA A 307 12.06 20.88 -16.38
C ALA A 307 10.99 20.50 -17.42
N GLN A 308 10.50 19.26 -17.39
CA GLN A 308 9.36 18.78 -18.18
C GLN A 308 8.04 18.92 -17.41
N LEU A 309 8.03 18.67 -16.09
CA LEU A 309 6.89 18.84 -15.19
C LEU A 309 6.35 20.28 -15.21
N GLU A 310 7.22 21.29 -15.20
CA GLU A 310 6.85 22.71 -15.32
C GLU A 310 6.05 23.04 -16.59
N ARG A 311 6.16 22.20 -17.64
CA ARG A 311 5.45 22.37 -18.93
C ARG A 311 4.14 21.57 -19.00
N CYS A 312 3.96 20.59 -18.11
CA CYS A 312 2.80 19.72 -18.06
C CYS A 312 2.50 19.28 -16.61
N PRO A 313 2.07 20.21 -15.74
CA PRO A 313 1.86 19.93 -14.33
C PRO A 313 0.78 18.85 -14.14
N PRO A 314 0.81 18.04 -13.07
CA PRO A 314 -0.09 16.90 -12.87
C PRO A 314 -1.59 17.22 -13.05
N SER A 315 -2.05 18.37 -12.54
CA SER A 315 -3.44 18.86 -12.68
C SER A 315 -3.90 18.97 -14.14
N SER A 316 -2.98 19.25 -15.07
CA SER A 316 -3.26 19.34 -16.51
C SER A 316 -3.79 18.04 -17.12
N HIS A 317 -3.60 16.89 -16.45
CA HIS A 317 -4.23 15.63 -16.82
C HIS A 317 -5.76 15.71 -16.77
N PHE A 318 -6.31 16.33 -15.72
CA PHE A 318 -7.75 16.44 -15.49
C PHE A 318 -8.39 17.57 -16.29
N ASN A 319 -7.63 18.64 -16.56
CA ASN A 319 -8.02 19.81 -17.36
C ASN A 319 -8.17 19.54 -18.87
N ARG A 320 -8.56 18.30 -19.23
CA ARG A 320 -9.23 18.05 -20.50
C ARG A 320 -10.54 18.83 -20.52
N ALA A 321 -10.50 19.99 -21.17
CA ALA A 321 -11.66 20.52 -21.84
C ALA A 321 -12.35 19.36 -22.57
N ARG A 322 -13.60 19.08 -22.21
CA ARG A 322 -14.45 18.21 -23.03
C ARG A 322 -14.33 18.77 -24.43
N ALA A 323 -13.84 17.97 -25.38
CA ALA A 323 -13.93 18.29 -26.79
C ALA A 323 -15.42 18.26 -27.13
N VAL A 324 -16.11 19.37 -26.85
CA VAL A 324 -17.46 19.65 -27.31
C VAL A 324 -17.35 19.47 -28.81
N SER A 325 -17.96 18.40 -29.32
CA SER A 325 -17.81 18.03 -30.72
C SER A 325 -18.63 19.01 -31.55
N SER A 326 -18.05 20.21 -31.72
CA SER A 326 -18.54 21.30 -32.54
C SER A 326 -18.31 21.00 -34.03
N ARG A 327 -18.65 19.75 -34.41
CA ARG A 327 -19.34 19.48 -35.67
C ARG A 327 -20.65 20.26 -35.66
N GLY A 328 -20.55 21.57 -35.87
CA GLY A 328 -21.68 22.41 -36.20
C GLY A 328 -22.44 21.72 -37.33
N PRO A 329 -23.77 21.53 -37.22
CA PRO A 329 -24.49 20.60 -38.06
C PRO A 329 -24.34 21.00 -39.52
N SER A 330 -23.72 20.13 -40.33
CA SER A 330 -23.58 20.38 -41.76
C SER A 330 -24.97 20.60 -42.38
N PRO A 331 -25.09 21.41 -43.43
CA PRO A 331 -26.40 21.74 -44.00
C PRO A 331 -27.19 20.51 -44.49
N MET A 332 -26.51 19.39 -44.79
CA MET A 332 -27.17 18.10 -45.05
C MET A 332 -27.73 17.45 -43.78
N GLY A 333 -26.99 17.49 -42.67
CA GLY A 333 -27.40 16.89 -41.39
C GLY A 333 -28.72 17.44 -40.85
N ARG A 334 -29.01 18.74 -41.03
CA ARG A 334 -30.32 19.32 -40.66
C ARG A 334 -31.48 18.70 -41.43
N ARG A 335 -31.32 18.33 -42.72
CA ARG A 335 -32.36 17.61 -43.47
C ARG A 335 -32.54 16.19 -42.97
N THR A 336 -31.45 15.46 -42.69
CA THR A 336 -31.51 14.09 -42.16
C THR A 336 -32.15 14.04 -40.77
N VAL A 337 -31.83 15.00 -39.89
CA VAL A 337 -32.44 15.10 -38.55
C VAL A 337 -33.91 15.51 -38.61
N LEU A 338 -34.33 16.36 -39.55
CA LEU A 338 -35.76 16.66 -39.76
C LEU A 338 -36.52 15.44 -40.32
N LEU A 339 -35.92 14.68 -41.24
CA LEU A 339 -36.52 13.45 -41.76
C LEU A 339 -36.59 12.33 -40.72
N LEU A 340 -35.54 12.16 -39.89
CA LEU A 340 -35.56 11.24 -38.75
C LEU A 340 -36.52 11.69 -37.66
N GLY A 341 -36.60 12.99 -37.36
CA GLY A 341 -37.58 13.55 -36.42
C GLY A 341 -39.01 13.36 -36.88
N ALA A 342 -39.29 13.56 -38.18
CA ALA A 342 -40.59 13.25 -38.78
C ALA A 342 -40.88 11.74 -38.77
N ALA A 343 -39.90 10.89 -39.08
CA ALA A 343 -40.05 9.43 -39.01
C ALA A 343 -40.30 8.96 -37.57
N VAL A 344 -39.60 9.50 -36.58
CA VAL A 344 -39.81 9.21 -35.15
C VAL A 344 -41.15 9.76 -34.65
N LEU A 345 -41.64 10.88 -35.19
CA LEU A 345 -43.01 11.35 -34.91
C LEU A 345 -44.08 10.46 -35.56
N VAL A 346 -43.86 9.95 -36.78
CA VAL A 346 -44.79 9.02 -37.44
C VAL A 346 -44.78 7.64 -36.76
N ILE A 347 -43.59 7.10 -36.44
CA ILE A 347 -43.43 5.85 -35.69
C ILE A 347 -43.92 6.01 -34.25
N GLY A 348 -43.73 7.18 -33.63
CA GLY A 348 -44.23 7.52 -32.30
C GLY A 348 -45.75 7.69 -32.27
N ALA A 349 -46.35 8.31 -33.29
CA ALA A 349 -47.80 8.41 -33.42
C ALA A 349 -48.44 7.07 -33.76
N ALA A 350 -47.83 6.26 -34.65
CA ALA A 350 -48.27 4.90 -34.95
C ALA A 350 -48.10 3.98 -33.73
N GLY A 351 -47.00 4.12 -32.98
CA GLY A 351 -46.74 3.39 -31.73
C GLY A 351 -47.68 3.81 -30.59
N LEU A 352 -48.04 5.09 -30.50
CA LEU A 352 -49.04 5.58 -29.54
C LEU A 352 -50.45 5.14 -29.93
N ALA A 353 -50.81 5.17 -31.22
CA ALA A 353 -52.06 4.62 -31.71
C ALA A 353 -52.14 3.11 -31.47
N TYR A 354 -51.06 2.37 -31.73
CA TYR A 354 -50.94 0.96 -31.41
C TYR A 354 -51.06 0.71 -29.90
N TYR A 355 -50.40 1.49 -29.05
CA TYR A 355 -50.46 1.40 -27.58
C TYR A 355 -51.86 1.72 -27.01
N LEU A 356 -52.62 2.61 -27.66
CA LEU A 356 -53.99 2.92 -27.31
C LEU A 356 -54.98 1.86 -27.82
N LEU A 357 -54.70 1.22 -28.95
CA LEU A 357 -55.50 0.12 -29.52
C LEU A 357 -55.21 -1.24 -28.86
N SER A 358 -53.98 -1.49 -28.40
CA SER A 358 -53.59 -2.67 -27.61
C SER A 358 -53.85 -2.50 -26.11
N ARG A 359 -54.60 -1.44 -25.72
CA ARG A 359 -55.08 -1.19 -24.36
C ARG A 359 -56.47 -1.77 -24.06
N THR A 360 -56.94 -2.75 -24.84
CA THR A 360 -57.65 -3.88 -24.22
C THR A 360 -56.64 -4.56 -23.28
N PRO A 361 -56.81 -4.49 -21.95
CA PRO A 361 -55.81 -5.04 -21.05
C PRO A 361 -55.70 -6.55 -21.30
N PRO A 362 -54.49 -7.11 -21.52
CA PRO A 362 -54.32 -8.53 -21.30
C PRO A 362 -54.65 -8.80 -19.82
N GLU A 363 -55.50 -9.80 -19.58
CA GLU A 363 -55.78 -10.25 -18.22
C GLU A 363 -54.44 -10.61 -17.54
N GLY A 364 -54.30 -10.24 -16.27
CA GLY A 364 -53.00 -10.28 -15.61
C GLY A 364 -52.42 -11.69 -15.56
N GLU A 365 -51.30 -11.90 -16.24
CA GLU A 365 -50.40 -13.00 -15.89
C GLU A 365 -49.88 -12.73 -14.48
N ASP A 366 -50.54 -13.31 -13.48
CA ASP A 366 -50.05 -13.43 -12.11
C ASP A 366 -48.65 -14.04 -12.18
N ARG A 367 -47.62 -13.19 -12.03
CA ARG A 367 -46.22 -13.61 -11.91
C ARG A 367 -46.02 -14.28 -10.56
N LYS A 368 -46.53 -15.51 -10.47
CA LYS A 368 -46.56 -16.36 -9.29
C LYS A 368 -45.16 -16.42 -8.68
N ILE A 369 -45.01 -15.82 -7.50
CA ILE A 369 -43.71 -15.65 -6.85
C ILE A 369 -43.10 -17.04 -6.62
N ILE A 370 -42.00 -17.33 -7.32
CA ILE A 370 -41.26 -18.57 -7.16
C ILE A 370 -40.40 -18.43 -5.89
N ILE A 371 -40.85 -19.08 -4.83
CA ILE A 371 -40.09 -19.22 -3.58
C ILE A 371 -39.44 -20.60 -3.63
N PRO A 372 -38.10 -20.72 -3.67
CA PRO A 372 -37.42 -22.01 -3.65
C PRO A 372 -37.62 -22.70 -2.29
N SER A 373 -37.41 -24.02 -2.23
CA SER A 373 -37.44 -24.72 -0.94
C SER A 373 -36.25 -24.28 -0.07
N PRO A 374 -36.39 -24.24 1.27
CA PRO A 374 -35.28 -23.91 2.17
C PRO A 374 -34.06 -24.82 1.97
N GLU A 375 -34.28 -26.09 1.63
CA GLU A 375 -33.25 -27.11 1.47
C GLU A 375 -32.47 -26.92 0.16
N GLU A 376 -33.13 -26.57 -0.94
CA GLU A 376 -32.48 -26.21 -2.21
C GLU A 376 -31.73 -24.88 -2.08
N PHE A 377 -32.32 -23.91 -1.37
CA PHE A 377 -31.75 -22.58 -1.21
C PHE A 377 -30.51 -22.57 -0.30
N ALA A 378 -30.50 -23.36 0.78
CA ALA A 378 -29.35 -23.51 1.68
C ALA A 378 -28.08 -24.02 0.98
N GLN A 379 -28.24 -24.81 -0.09
CA GLN A 379 -27.12 -25.38 -0.86
C GLN A 379 -26.52 -24.39 -1.87
N LYS A 380 -27.16 -23.24 -2.12
CA LYS A 380 -26.68 -22.26 -3.10
C LYS A 380 -25.59 -21.36 -2.52
N PRO A 381 -24.57 -20.98 -3.33
CA PRO A 381 -23.53 -20.06 -2.89
C PRO A 381 -24.13 -18.69 -2.50
N TYR A 382 -23.42 -17.96 -1.65
CA TYR A 382 -23.84 -16.66 -1.11
C TYR A 382 -24.31 -15.69 -2.21
N GLU A 383 -23.57 -15.64 -3.32
CA GLU A 383 -23.83 -14.76 -4.46
C GLU A 383 -25.18 -15.08 -5.15
N GLU A 384 -25.56 -16.35 -5.23
CA GLU A 384 -26.86 -16.77 -5.78
C GLU A 384 -28.02 -16.47 -4.81
N GLN A 385 -27.80 -16.65 -3.50
CA GLN A 385 -28.78 -16.28 -2.50
C GLN A 385 -29.04 -14.77 -2.49
N MET A 386 -27.98 -13.94 -2.51
CA MET A 386 -28.16 -12.49 -2.62
C MET A 386 -28.74 -12.06 -3.96
N LYS A 387 -28.45 -12.77 -5.06
CA LYS A 387 -29.10 -12.53 -6.36
C LYS A 387 -30.61 -12.81 -6.32
N TYR A 388 -31.05 -13.85 -5.60
CA TYR A 388 -32.48 -14.08 -5.38
C TYR A 388 -33.13 -12.89 -4.67
N TRP A 389 -32.54 -12.42 -3.57
CA TRP A 389 -33.05 -11.28 -2.81
C TRP A 389 -33.03 -9.97 -3.61
N ARG A 390 -31.99 -9.74 -4.42
CA ARG A 390 -31.83 -8.51 -5.21
C ARG A 390 -32.76 -8.47 -6.43
N ASP A 391 -32.73 -9.52 -7.25
CA ASP A 391 -33.30 -9.51 -8.61
C ASP A 391 -34.64 -10.26 -8.72
N THR A 392 -34.84 -11.31 -7.92
CA THR A 392 -35.97 -12.25 -8.07
C THR A 392 -37.11 -11.94 -7.10
N TYR A 393 -36.79 -11.57 -5.86
CA TYR A 393 -37.78 -11.28 -4.83
C TYR A 393 -38.32 -9.84 -4.94
N ASN A 394 -39.44 -9.72 -5.67
CA ASN A 394 -40.22 -8.49 -5.86
C ASN A 394 -41.65 -8.66 -5.26
N PRO A 395 -41.93 -8.13 -4.07
CA PRO A 395 -43.19 -8.33 -3.36
C PRO A 395 -44.30 -7.39 -3.87
N GLN A 396 -44.86 -7.72 -5.04
CA GLN A 396 -46.00 -6.98 -5.63
C GLN A 396 -47.38 -7.52 -5.20
N SER A 397 -47.42 -8.73 -4.63
CA SER A 397 -48.64 -9.41 -4.18
C SER A 397 -48.55 -9.77 -2.69
N PRO A 398 -49.67 -9.79 -1.94
CA PRO A 398 -49.67 -10.19 -0.54
C PRO A 398 -49.27 -11.67 -0.38
N LEU A 399 -48.34 -11.94 0.54
CA LEU A 399 -47.84 -13.28 0.82
C LEU A 399 -48.77 -14.03 1.80
N THR A 400 -48.92 -15.35 1.60
CA THR A 400 -49.52 -16.23 2.60
C THR A 400 -48.57 -16.42 3.80
N ASP A 401 -49.09 -16.85 4.95
CA ASP A 401 -48.25 -17.04 6.14
C ASP A 401 -47.25 -18.19 5.99
N GLU A 402 -47.59 -19.23 5.21
CA GLU A 402 -46.64 -20.28 4.78
C GLU A 402 -45.49 -19.71 3.93
N GLN A 403 -45.79 -18.78 3.02
CA GLN A 403 -44.78 -18.11 2.21
C GLN A 403 -43.88 -17.21 3.07
N LYS A 404 -44.45 -16.45 4.02
CA LYS A 404 -43.67 -15.65 4.99
C LYS A 404 -42.74 -16.51 5.83
N ALA A 405 -43.24 -17.62 6.40
CA ALA A 405 -42.46 -18.56 7.19
C ALA A 405 -41.35 -19.24 6.35
N THR A 406 -41.60 -19.49 5.07
CA THR A 406 -40.59 -20.01 4.13
C THR A 406 -39.51 -18.96 3.87
N LEU A 407 -39.89 -17.71 3.58
CA LEU A 407 -38.95 -16.60 3.36
C LEU A 407 -38.12 -16.25 4.59
N ALA A 408 -38.67 -16.37 5.81
CA ALA A 408 -37.93 -16.23 7.05
C ALA A 408 -36.83 -17.31 7.19
N LYS A 409 -37.12 -18.57 6.82
CA LYS A 409 -36.09 -19.63 6.71
C LYS A 409 -35.05 -19.31 5.64
N LEU A 410 -35.47 -18.84 4.47
CA LEU A 410 -34.52 -18.44 3.41
C LEU A 410 -33.56 -17.35 3.90
N ARG A 411 -34.06 -16.34 4.63
CA ARG A 411 -33.23 -15.29 5.24
C ARG A 411 -32.26 -15.84 6.29
N CYS A 412 -32.72 -16.72 7.19
CA CYS A 412 -31.84 -17.38 8.16
C CYS A 412 -30.68 -18.13 7.46
N ASN A 413 -30.95 -18.81 6.35
CA ASN A 413 -29.92 -19.48 5.55
C ASN A 413 -28.94 -18.47 4.92
N THR A 414 -29.43 -17.33 4.42
CA THR A 414 -28.56 -16.27 3.87
C THR A 414 -27.74 -15.58 4.95
N LEU A 415 -28.28 -15.38 6.16
CA LEU A 415 -27.54 -14.83 7.29
C LEU A 415 -26.45 -15.77 7.80
N GLN A 416 -26.65 -17.09 7.72
CA GLN A 416 -25.58 -18.06 7.96
C GLN A 416 -24.48 -17.97 6.87
N LYS A 417 -24.82 -17.60 5.63
CA LYS A 417 -23.82 -17.29 4.60
C LYS A 417 -23.16 -15.91 4.77
N VAL A 418 -23.80 -14.97 5.46
CA VAL A 418 -23.17 -13.71 5.91
C VAL A 418 -22.15 -14.00 7.01
N GLU A 419 -22.47 -14.89 7.96
CA GLU A 419 -21.57 -15.38 9.02
C GLU A 419 -20.33 -16.07 8.42
N GLU A 420 -20.50 -17.05 7.54
CA GLU A 420 -19.40 -17.71 6.81
C GLU A 420 -18.52 -16.71 6.02
N LYS A 421 -19.14 -15.69 5.38
CA LYS A 421 -18.40 -14.66 4.62
C LYS A 421 -17.75 -13.59 5.49
N HIS A 422 -18.29 -13.30 6.67
CA HIS A 422 -17.63 -12.45 7.67
C HIS A 422 -16.34 -13.11 8.15
N ASP A 423 -16.39 -14.39 8.50
CA ASP A 423 -15.23 -15.12 9.04
C ASP A 423 -14.13 -15.29 7.97
N GLU A 424 -14.50 -15.61 6.72
CA GLU A 424 -13.57 -15.57 5.57
C GLU A 424 -12.86 -14.22 5.39
N LEU A 425 -13.50 -13.10 5.77
CA LEU A 425 -12.94 -11.75 5.68
C LEU A 425 -12.13 -11.36 6.91
N VAL A 426 -12.47 -11.88 8.10
CA VAL A 426 -11.66 -11.72 9.32
C VAL A 426 -10.31 -12.42 9.17
N ASP A 427 -10.28 -13.66 8.67
CA ASP A 427 -9.03 -14.39 8.42
C ASP A 427 -8.10 -13.65 7.44
N LYS A 428 -8.69 -12.93 6.47
CA LYS A 428 -7.96 -12.09 5.49
C LYS A 428 -7.58 -10.70 6.01
N ALA A 429 -8.27 -10.18 7.02
CA ALA A 429 -7.95 -8.88 7.60
C ALA A 429 -6.55 -8.81 8.22
N PHE A 430 -5.96 -9.96 8.55
CA PHE A 430 -4.59 -10.10 9.02
C PHE A 430 -3.53 -9.95 7.89
N ASP A 431 -3.91 -10.02 6.61
CA ASP A 431 -3.02 -9.68 5.50
C ASP A 431 -3.14 -8.18 5.18
N HIS A 432 -2.08 -7.43 5.50
CA HIS A 432 -1.99 -5.99 5.23
C HIS A 432 -2.10 -5.64 3.74
N ALA A 433 -1.77 -6.55 2.82
CA ALA A 433 -1.96 -6.35 1.38
C ALA A 433 -3.43 -6.54 0.95
N GLU A 434 -4.22 -7.35 1.67
CA GLU A 434 -5.66 -7.51 1.40
C GLU A 434 -6.55 -6.50 2.14
N ARG A 435 -6.08 -5.81 3.20
CA ARG A 435 -6.89 -4.91 4.07
C ARG A 435 -7.87 -3.99 3.32
N PHE A 436 -7.47 -3.38 2.19
CA PHE A 436 -8.36 -2.54 1.36
C PHE A 436 -9.44 -3.32 0.60
N ASN A 437 -9.10 -4.50 0.06
CA ASN A 437 -10.08 -5.39 -0.55
C ASN A 437 -11.05 -5.94 0.50
N VAL A 438 -10.55 -6.31 1.68
CA VAL A 438 -11.34 -6.79 2.82
C VAL A 438 -12.34 -5.73 3.27
N ALA A 439 -11.92 -4.46 3.45
CA ALA A 439 -12.83 -3.35 3.76
C ALA A 439 -13.92 -3.14 2.69
N ARG A 440 -13.58 -3.26 1.40
CA ARG A 440 -14.57 -3.19 0.31
C ARG A 440 -15.59 -4.32 0.37
N GLU A 441 -15.16 -5.56 0.62
CA GLU A 441 -16.07 -6.70 0.70
C GLU A 441 -16.92 -6.66 1.99
N PHE A 442 -16.40 -6.19 3.13
CA PHE A 442 -17.22 -5.91 4.33
C PHE A 442 -18.28 -4.84 4.07
N LYS A 443 -17.96 -3.77 3.33
CA LYS A 443 -18.93 -2.73 2.95
C LYS A 443 -20.06 -3.29 2.07
N LYS A 444 -19.71 -4.16 1.13
CA LYS A 444 -20.68 -4.93 0.32
C LYS A 444 -21.53 -5.88 1.19
N LEU A 445 -20.92 -6.55 2.17
CA LEU A 445 -21.62 -7.44 3.12
C LEU A 445 -22.65 -6.64 3.96
N LEU A 446 -22.28 -5.43 4.39
CA LEU A 446 -23.16 -4.50 5.08
C LEU A 446 -24.34 -4.03 4.22
N ASP A 447 -24.08 -3.65 2.97
CA ASP A 447 -25.12 -3.24 2.01
C ASP A 447 -26.08 -4.41 1.69
N ASP A 448 -25.57 -5.64 1.60
CA ASP A 448 -26.37 -6.85 1.39
C ASP A 448 -27.20 -7.22 2.64
N VAL A 449 -26.70 -7.04 3.87
CA VAL A 449 -27.51 -7.14 5.10
C VAL A 449 -28.61 -6.06 5.11
N LYS A 450 -28.29 -4.82 4.74
CA LYS A 450 -29.28 -3.73 4.63
C LYS A 450 -30.35 -4.03 3.56
N LEU A 451 -29.99 -4.70 2.47
CA LEU A 451 -30.92 -5.19 1.45
C LEU A 451 -31.86 -6.29 1.98
N LEU A 452 -31.38 -7.21 2.84
CA LEU A 452 -32.24 -8.22 3.49
C LEU A 452 -33.29 -7.53 4.37
N ARG A 453 -32.84 -6.62 5.25
CA ARG A 453 -33.69 -5.81 6.15
C ARG A 453 -34.76 -5.02 5.40
N SER A 454 -34.44 -4.51 4.19
CA SER A 454 -35.37 -3.68 3.41
C SER A 454 -36.52 -4.46 2.74
N LYS A 455 -36.55 -5.80 2.85
CA LYS A 455 -37.63 -6.62 2.30
C LYS A 455 -38.78 -6.81 3.33
N PRO A 456 -40.05 -6.91 2.89
CA PRO A 456 -41.18 -7.17 3.79
C PRO A 456 -41.26 -8.67 4.15
N VAL A 457 -40.46 -9.09 5.12
CA VAL A 457 -40.58 -10.38 5.82
C VAL A 457 -40.37 -10.07 7.30
N HIS A 458 -41.44 -10.19 8.10
CA HIS A 458 -41.42 -9.86 9.52
C HIS A 458 -41.35 -11.13 10.35
N ASP A 459 -40.17 -11.37 10.91
CA ASP A 459 -39.88 -12.43 11.87
C ASP A 459 -38.93 -11.84 12.94
N PRO A 460 -39.33 -11.76 14.23
CA PRO A 460 -38.52 -11.09 15.25
C PRO A 460 -37.16 -11.73 15.54
N GLU A 461 -36.97 -13.02 15.26
CA GLU A 461 -35.66 -13.67 15.43
C GLU A 461 -34.74 -13.35 14.26
N VAL A 462 -35.28 -13.30 13.04
CA VAL A 462 -34.55 -12.85 11.84
C VAL A 462 -34.18 -11.38 11.95
N GLU A 463 -35.13 -10.49 12.25
CA GLU A 463 -34.87 -9.04 12.38
C GLU A 463 -33.81 -8.74 13.45
N LYS A 464 -33.78 -9.51 14.56
CA LYS A 464 -32.75 -9.42 15.59
C LYS A 464 -31.37 -9.88 15.09
N LYS A 465 -31.29 -10.97 14.31
CA LYS A 465 -30.04 -11.42 13.68
C LYS A 465 -29.52 -10.43 12.63
N GLU A 466 -30.41 -9.81 11.86
CA GLU A 466 -30.05 -8.78 10.88
C GLU A 466 -29.48 -7.52 11.55
N GLN A 467 -30.07 -7.08 12.67
CA GLN A 467 -29.54 -5.97 13.47
C GLN A 467 -28.15 -6.32 14.05
N LEU A 468 -27.99 -7.51 14.63
CA LEU A 468 -26.71 -7.96 15.20
C LEU A 468 -25.59 -8.05 14.14
N TRP A 469 -25.87 -8.63 12.97
CA TRP A 469 -24.89 -8.70 11.89
C TRP A 469 -24.56 -7.33 11.30
N GLN A 470 -25.53 -6.41 11.22
CA GLN A 470 -25.24 -5.02 10.86
C GLN A 470 -24.28 -4.37 11.87
N GLU A 471 -24.55 -4.49 13.18
CA GLU A 471 -23.69 -3.93 14.23
C GLU A 471 -22.26 -4.50 14.20
N ILE A 472 -22.12 -5.81 14.03
CA ILE A 472 -20.80 -6.48 13.92
C ILE A 472 -20.02 -5.96 12.70
N ILE A 473 -20.66 -5.87 11.53
CA ILE A 473 -19.97 -5.43 10.30
C ILE A 473 -19.67 -3.92 10.34
N GLU A 474 -20.54 -3.10 10.93
CA GLU A 474 -20.28 -1.67 11.13
C GLU A 474 -19.11 -1.45 12.10
N LEU A 475 -18.97 -2.26 13.16
CA LEU A 475 -17.77 -2.24 14.02
C LEU A 475 -16.50 -2.67 13.27
N ARG A 476 -16.53 -3.77 12.49
CA ARG A 476 -15.36 -4.21 11.70
C ARG A 476 -14.94 -3.19 10.65
N LEU A 477 -15.86 -2.42 10.07
CA LEU A 477 -15.51 -1.33 9.15
C LEU A 477 -14.82 -0.18 9.89
N LEU A 478 -15.27 0.21 11.08
CA LEU A 478 -14.59 1.22 11.91
C LEU A 478 -13.17 0.76 12.33
N GLU A 479 -12.97 -0.53 12.62
CA GLU A 479 -11.64 -1.13 12.88
C GLU A 479 -10.74 -1.23 11.63
N LEU A 480 -11.29 -1.06 10.42
CA LEU A 480 -10.54 -1.07 9.15
C LEU A 480 -10.32 0.34 8.57
N GLU A 481 -11.14 1.31 8.99
CA GLU A 481 -10.97 2.75 8.70
C GLU A 481 -10.05 3.46 9.72
N ALA A 482 -9.66 2.77 10.80
CA ALA A 482 -8.66 3.17 11.81
C ALA A 482 -7.25 2.59 11.55
#